data_AF-G0MBE9-F1
#
_entry.id   AF-G0MBE9-F1
#
_cell.length_a   1.000
_cell.length_b   1.000
_cell.length_c   1.000
_cell.angle_alpha   90.00
_cell.angle_beta   90.00
_cell.angle_gamma   90.00
#
_symmetry.space_group_name_H-M   'P 1'
#
loop_
_entity.id
_entity.type
_entity.pdbx_description
1 polymer ?
#
loop_
_entity_poly.entity_id
_entity_poly.type
_entity_poly.pdbx_seq_one_letter_code
_entity_poly.pdbx_strand_id
1 'polypeptide(L)'
;MSSQPVFKVPRPVPVKKVPVKPVPVRYLISAEELKNMNGKIRSLKKLFKHPRRTLPELQPYLTFLLTGQHSFINLAKVRYSEAGRERMRSGTDAMKHLEDIVIRVILQGEDPARAHLRVINEMYLNNSDEDDEDDEDDTDDATPDIQTSSESPGNSSQPTPKQ
;
A
#
# COMPACT_ATOMS: atom_id res chain seq x y z
N MET A 1 -11.95 17.49 85.40
CA MET A 1 -11.11 17.84 84.22
C MET A 1 -11.01 16.60 83.35
N SER A 2 -11.45 16.66 82.10
CA SER A 2 -11.56 15.51 81.19
C SER A 2 -10.23 15.30 80.44
N SER A 3 -9.61 14.12 80.56
CA SER A 3 -8.39 13.77 79.82
C SER A 3 -8.78 13.11 78.49
N GLN A 4 -8.41 13.72 77.37
CA GLN A 4 -8.61 13.09 76.06
C GLN A 4 -7.54 12.02 75.78
N PRO A 5 -7.91 10.91 75.12
CA PRO A 5 -6.95 9.88 74.75
C PRO A 5 -6.07 10.33 73.57
N VAL A 6 -4.76 10.19 73.73
CA VAL A 6 -3.77 10.52 72.70
C VAL A 6 -3.65 9.34 71.73
N PHE A 7 -4.15 9.51 70.50
CA PHE A 7 -3.94 8.55 69.43
C PHE A 7 -2.49 8.60 68.93
N LYS A 8 -1.75 7.50 69.12
CA LYS A 8 -0.40 7.34 68.55
C LYS A 8 -0.52 6.96 67.07
N VAL A 9 -0.22 7.91 66.18
CA VAL A 9 -0.12 7.65 64.74
C VAL A 9 1.16 6.85 64.47
N PRO A 10 1.09 5.66 63.82
CA PRO A 10 2.27 4.89 63.46
C PRO A 10 3.16 5.70 62.51
N ARG A 11 4.46 5.78 62.83
CA ARG A 11 5.43 6.46 61.96
C ARG A 11 5.65 5.63 60.68
N PRO A 12 5.63 6.25 59.49
CA PRO A 12 5.89 5.52 58.24
C PRO A 12 7.31 4.94 58.26
N VAL A 13 7.41 3.63 58.06
CA VAL A 13 8.68 2.92 57.94
C VAL A 13 9.33 3.26 56.60
N PRO A 14 10.65 3.50 56.55
CA PRO A 14 11.34 3.81 55.30
C PRO A 14 11.29 2.61 54.35
N VAL A 15 10.53 2.76 53.26
CA VAL A 15 10.43 1.75 52.20
C VAL A 15 11.75 1.72 51.44
N LYS A 16 12.45 0.59 51.44
CA LYS A 16 13.65 0.37 50.61
C LYS A 16 13.25 0.52 49.15
N LYS A 17 13.83 1.51 48.46
CA LYS A 17 13.63 1.71 47.01
C LYS A 17 14.23 0.52 46.26
N VAL A 18 13.38 -0.35 45.74
CA VAL A 18 13.81 -1.45 44.87
C VAL A 18 14.23 -0.87 43.52
N PRO A 19 15.41 -1.20 42.97
CA PRO A 19 15.82 -0.74 41.65
C PRO A 19 14.88 -1.33 40.60
N VAL A 20 14.05 -0.48 39.99
CA VAL A 20 13.19 -0.89 38.87
C VAL A 20 14.09 -0.99 37.64
N LYS A 21 14.31 -2.21 37.13
CA LYS A 21 14.99 -2.42 35.85
C LYS A 21 14.13 -1.80 34.74
N PRO A 22 14.71 -1.00 33.83
CA PRO A 22 13.95 -0.42 32.73
C PRO A 22 13.44 -1.53 31.81
N VAL A 23 12.13 -1.55 31.58
CA VAL A 23 11.50 -2.46 30.62
C VAL A 23 11.87 -2.00 29.21
N PRO A 24 12.40 -2.87 28.34
CA PRO A 24 12.74 -2.49 26.97
C PRO A 24 11.49 -2.01 26.22
N VAL A 25 11.54 -0.79 25.70
CA VAL A 25 10.45 -0.20 24.92
C VAL A 25 10.59 -0.69 23.47
N ARG A 26 9.59 -1.44 23.00
CA ARG A 26 9.46 -1.80 21.58
C ARG A 26 8.80 -0.64 20.83
N TYR A 27 9.46 -0.14 19.79
CA TYR A 27 8.94 0.92 18.92
C TYR A 27 8.22 0.34 17.71
N LEU A 28 7.36 1.15 17.11
CA LEU A 28 6.58 0.76 15.93
C LEU A 28 7.46 0.52 14.69
N ILE A 29 8.51 1.32 14.55
CA ILE A 29 9.44 1.33 13.42
C ILE A 29 10.80 0.83 13.90
N SER A 30 11.41 -0.07 13.12
CA SER A 30 12.77 -0.55 13.40
C SER A 30 13.81 0.50 12.98
N ALA A 31 15.00 0.44 13.57
CA ALA A 31 16.11 1.32 13.19
C ALA A 31 16.50 1.15 11.71
N GLU A 32 16.37 -0.07 11.18
CA GLU A 32 16.65 -0.38 9.78
C GLU A 32 15.61 0.24 8.84
N GLU A 33 14.32 0.12 9.17
CA GLU A 33 13.24 0.73 8.39
C GLU A 33 13.38 2.25 8.35
N LEU A 34 13.72 2.87 9.48
CA LEU A 34 13.98 4.31 9.56
C LEU A 34 15.20 4.71 8.72
N LYS A 35 16.27 3.90 8.73
CA LYS A 35 17.47 4.14 7.90
C LYS A 35 17.12 4.04 6.41
N ASN A 36 16.33 3.04 6.01
CA ASN A 36 15.88 2.84 4.64
C ASN A 36 15.01 4.01 4.17
N MET A 37 14.05 4.46 5.00
CA MET A 37 13.22 5.62 4.67
C MET A 37 14.05 6.90 4.50
N ASN A 38 15.02 7.14 5.38
CA ASN A 38 15.94 8.27 5.24
C ASN A 38 16.81 8.17 3.96
N GLY A 39 17.15 6.95 3.54
CA GLY A 39 17.79 6.68 2.25
C GLY A 39 16.91 7.11 1.08
N LYS A 40 15.62 6.72 1.09
CA LYS A 40 14.63 7.09 0.07
C LYS A 40 14.38 8.59 0.00
N ILE A 41 14.27 9.28 1.13
CA ILE A 41 14.13 10.75 1.16
C ILE A 41 15.35 11.42 0.52
N ARG A 42 16.56 10.87 0.76
CA ARG A 42 17.80 11.40 0.19
C ARG A 42 17.86 11.19 -1.33
N SER A 43 17.43 10.03 -1.85
CA SER A 43 17.36 9.80 -3.29
C SER A 43 16.29 10.66 -3.94
N LEU A 44 15.12 10.82 -3.31
CA LEU A 44 14.03 11.66 -3.80
C LEU A 44 14.47 13.13 -3.97
N LYS A 45 15.26 13.66 -3.02
CA LYS A 45 15.86 15.00 -3.14
C LYS A 45 16.74 15.16 -4.40
N LYS A 46 17.40 14.10 -4.86
CA LYS A 46 18.14 14.14 -6.13
C LYS A 46 17.19 14.17 -7.32
N LEU A 47 16.13 13.38 -7.27
CA LEU A 47 15.06 13.33 -8.26
C LEU A 47 14.39 14.70 -8.47
N PHE A 48 14.30 15.51 -7.42
CA PHE A 48 13.68 16.85 -7.47
C PHE A 48 14.47 17.89 -8.26
N LYS A 49 15.71 17.58 -8.65
CA LYS A 49 16.49 18.42 -9.56
C LYS A 49 16.10 18.21 -11.03
N HIS A 50 15.31 17.18 -11.32
CA HIS A 50 14.92 16.86 -12.69
C HIS A 50 13.83 17.82 -13.20
N PRO A 51 13.88 18.27 -14.47
CA PRO A 51 12.89 19.22 -15.01
C PRO A 51 11.47 18.69 -14.97
N ARG A 52 11.25 17.37 -15.17
CA ARG A 52 9.92 16.77 -15.12
C ARG A 52 9.25 16.79 -13.74
N ARG A 53 9.98 17.15 -12.68
CA ARG A 53 9.40 17.35 -11.35
C ARG A 53 8.44 18.54 -11.30
N THR A 54 8.48 19.47 -12.25
CA THR A 54 7.56 20.62 -12.31
C THR A 54 6.26 20.33 -13.04
N LEU A 55 6.06 19.10 -13.54
CA LEU A 55 4.81 18.71 -14.18
C LEU A 55 3.64 18.89 -13.20
N PRO A 56 2.59 19.66 -13.54
CA PRO A 56 1.44 19.88 -12.67
C PRO A 56 0.75 18.58 -12.27
N GLU A 57 0.59 17.66 -13.22
CA GLU A 57 -0.08 16.36 -13.05
C GLU A 57 0.68 15.44 -12.10
N LEU A 58 2.00 15.68 -11.94
CA LEU A 58 2.84 14.91 -11.03
C LEU A 58 2.78 15.42 -9.58
N GLN A 59 2.36 16.67 -9.34
CA GLN A 59 2.39 17.30 -8.02
C GLN A 59 1.57 16.57 -6.95
N PRO A 60 0.37 16.02 -7.24
CA PRO A 60 -0.40 15.27 -6.24
C PRO A 60 0.39 14.07 -5.71
N TYR A 61 1.02 13.28 -6.60
CA TYR A 61 1.80 12.11 -6.22
C TYR A 61 3.01 12.47 -5.37
N LEU A 62 3.73 13.54 -5.74
CA LEU A 62 4.86 14.06 -4.96
C LEU A 62 4.41 14.52 -3.57
N THR A 63 3.29 15.21 -3.49
CA THR A 63 2.74 15.72 -2.22
C THR A 63 2.35 14.56 -1.30
N PHE A 64 1.65 13.55 -1.81
CA PHE A 64 1.29 12.36 -1.04
C PHE A 64 2.53 11.56 -0.61
N LEU A 65 3.52 11.40 -1.49
CA LEU A 65 4.76 10.68 -1.16
C LEU A 65 5.52 11.39 -0.04
N LEU A 66 5.70 12.71 -0.13
CA LEU A 66 6.38 13.50 0.91
C LEU A 66 5.60 13.46 2.23
N THR A 67 4.28 13.57 2.17
CA THR A 67 3.41 13.52 3.36
C THR A 67 3.50 12.14 4.03
N GLY A 68 3.49 11.06 3.26
CA GLY A 68 3.72 9.71 3.76
C GLY A 68 5.08 9.56 4.41
N GLN A 69 6.16 10.04 3.78
CA GLN A 69 7.52 9.99 4.31
C GLN A 69 7.65 10.75 5.63
N HIS A 70 7.08 11.95 5.74
CA HIS A 70 7.06 12.72 6.98
C HIS A 70 6.26 12.02 8.08
N SER A 71 5.10 11.46 7.72
CA SER A 71 4.26 10.70 8.65
C SER A 71 5.01 9.47 9.18
N PHE A 72 5.72 8.76 8.31
CA PHE A 72 6.55 7.61 8.69
C PHE A 72 7.64 8.00 9.69
N ILE A 73 8.35 9.11 9.47
CA ILE A 73 9.37 9.58 10.43
C ILE A 73 8.74 9.93 11.78
N ASN A 74 7.58 10.57 11.79
CA ASN A 74 6.88 10.93 13.02
C ASN A 74 6.48 9.71 13.85
N LEU A 75 6.16 8.60 13.18
CA LEU A 75 5.85 7.32 13.82
C LEU A 75 7.06 6.64 14.49
N ALA A 76 8.30 7.09 14.24
CA ALA A 76 9.50 6.45 14.78
C ALA A 76 9.60 6.51 16.31
N LYS A 77 8.91 7.47 16.95
CA LYS A 77 8.88 7.64 18.41
C LYS A 77 7.68 6.93 19.06
N VAL A 78 6.80 6.34 18.26
CA VAL A 78 5.56 5.72 18.75
C VAL A 78 5.85 4.30 19.24
N ARG A 79 5.23 3.94 20.38
CA ARG A 79 5.34 2.58 20.94
C ARG A 79 4.65 1.57 20.04
N TYR A 80 5.17 0.36 20.00
CA TYR A 80 4.60 -0.71 19.20
C TYR A 80 3.16 -1.04 19.63
N SER A 81 2.32 -1.23 18.62
CA SER A 81 0.94 -1.73 18.73
C SER A 81 0.63 -2.48 17.44
N GLU A 82 -0.04 -3.63 17.52
CA GLU A 82 -0.42 -4.43 16.34
C GLU A 82 -1.26 -3.61 15.36
N ALA A 83 -2.30 -2.92 15.85
CA ALA A 83 -3.13 -2.05 15.03
C ALA A 83 -2.36 -0.84 14.45
N GLY A 84 -1.26 -0.43 15.09
CA GLY A 84 -0.36 0.57 14.54
C GLY A 84 0.53 0.00 13.44
N ARG A 85 0.99 -1.26 13.61
CA ARG A 85 1.89 -1.93 12.68
C ARG A 85 1.19 -2.26 11.37
N GLU A 86 -0.06 -2.70 11.45
CA GLU A 86 -0.87 -2.99 10.27
C GLU A 86 -1.14 -1.70 9.46
N ARG A 87 -1.61 -0.63 10.11
CA ARG A 87 -1.79 0.67 9.46
C ARG A 87 -0.51 1.21 8.82
N MET A 88 0.63 1.00 9.49
CA MET A 88 1.92 1.40 8.96
C MET A 88 2.29 0.59 7.71
N ARG A 89 2.01 -0.73 7.69
CA ARG A 89 2.24 -1.59 6.51
C ARG A 89 1.47 -1.11 5.30
N SER A 90 0.16 -0.91 5.44
CA SER A 90 -0.67 -0.39 4.35
C SER A 90 -0.17 0.99 3.88
N GLY A 91 0.27 1.84 4.80
CA GLY A 91 0.89 3.12 4.47
C GLY A 91 2.21 2.99 3.71
N THR A 92 3.06 2.03 4.07
CA THR A 92 4.32 1.76 3.37
C THR A 92 4.11 1.20 1.96
N ASP A 93 3.09 0.36 1.78
CA ASP A 93 2.74 -0.19 0.47
C ASP A 93 2.19 0.90 -0.45
N ALA A 94 1.28 1.73 0.05
CA ALA A 94 0.79 2.90 -0.69
C ALA A 94 1.95 3.84 -1.09
N MET A 95 2.93 4.08 -0.21
CA MET A 95 4.13 4.87 -0.55
C MET A 95 4.97 4.21 -1.65
N LYS A 96 5.05 2.88 -1.71
CA LYS A 96 5.78 2.16 -2.76
C LYS A 96 5.15 2.41 -4.13
N HIS A 97 3.82 2.39 -4.23
CA HIS A 97 3.10 2.70 -5.46
C HIS A 97 3.31 4.15 -5.91
N LEU A 98 3.26 5.10 -4.97
CA LEU A 98 3.55 6.51 -5.25
C LEU A 98 5.00 6.71 -5.74
N GLU A 99 5.96 6.03 -5.10
CA GLU A 99 7.36 6.06 -5.48
C GLU A 99 7.56 5.53 -6.91
N ASP A 100 6.89 4.43 -7.28
CA ASP A 100 6.98 3.86 -8.62
C ASP A 100 6.45 4.81 -9.70
N ILE A 101 5.29 5.43 -9.49
CA ILE A 101 4.74 6.45 -10.40
C ILE A 101 5.75 7.59 -10.58
N VAL A 102 6.29 8.12 -9.49
CA VAL A 102 7.25 9.23 -9.53
C VAL A 102 8.53 8.84 -10.28
N ILE A 103 9.03 7.62 -10.07
CA ILE A 103 10.21 7.10 -10.77
C ILE A 103 9.94 6.95 -12.28
N ARG A 104 8.83 6.32 -12.66
CA ARG A 104 8.46 6.13 -14.08
C ARG A 104 8.30 7.47 -14.81
N VAL A 105 7.58 8.41 -14.20
CA VAL A 105 7.42 9.74 -14.79
C VAL A 105 8.75 10.48 -14.83
N ILE A 106 9.50 10.57 -13.75
CA ILE A 106 10.69 11.43 -13.74
C ILE A 106 11.84 10.83 -14.55
N LEU A 107 12.13 9.53 -14.38
CA LEU A 107 13.30 8.88 -14.97
C LEU A 107 13.00 8.21 -16.32
N GLN A 108 11.83 7.59 -16.49
CA GLN A 108 11.53 6.82 -17.72
C GLN A 108 10.81 7.63 -18.79
N GLY A 109 10.40 8.86 -18.48
CA GLY A 109 9.74 9.69 -19.48
C GLY A 109 8.25 9.38 -19.65
N GLU A 110 7.66 8.52 -18.82
CA GLU A 110 6.24 8.15 -18.95
C GLU A 110 5.30 9.35 -18.72
N ASP A 111 4.11 9.27 -19.30
CA ASP A 111 3.00 10.15 -19.00
C ASP A 111 2.41 9.81 -17.61
N PRO A 112 2.08 10.80 -16.76
CA PRO A 112 1.58 10.56 -15.41
C PRO A 112 0.32 9.69 -15.35
N ALA A 113 -0.63 9.86 -16.28
CA ALA A 113 -1.84 9.05 -16.30
C ALA A 113 -1.53 7.60 -16.69
N ARG A 114 -0.63 7.41 -17.67
CA ARG A 114 -0.17 6.07 -18.06
C ARG A 114 0.57 5.34 -16.93
N ALA A 115 1.46 6.04 -16.23
CA ALA A 115 2.19 5.48 -15.09
C ALA A 115 1.23 5.08 -13.97
N HIS A 116 0.23 5.92 -13.68
CA HIS A 116 -0.80 5.62 -12.69
C HIS A 116 -1.62 4.37 -13.03
N LEU A 117 -2.09 4.26 -14.28
CA LEU A 117 -2.85 3.09 -14.74
C LEU A 117 -2.05 1.80 -14.64
N ARG A 118 -0.74 1.83 -14.94
CA ARG A 118 0.13 0.67 -14.79
C ARG A 118 0.20 0.20 -13.34
N VAL A 119 0.41 1.13 -12.42
CA VAL A 119 0.48 0.82 -11.00
C VAL A 119 -0.87 0.31 -10.46
N ILE A 120 -1.99 0.84 -10.95
CA ILE A 120 -3.33 0.30 -10.63
C ILE A 120 -3.47 -1.13 -11.13
N ASN A 121 -3.13 -1.41 -12.39
CA ASN A 121 -3.24 -2.75 -12.94
C ASN A 121 -2.38 -3.75 -12.16
N GLU A 122 -1.16 -3.37 -11.78
CA GLU A 122 -0.29 -4.19 -10.92
C GLU A 122 -0.90 -4.43 -9.52
N MET A 123 -1.70 -3.52 -9.00
CA MET A 123 -2.39 -3.71 -7.71
C MET A 123 -3.57 -4.69 -7.80
N TYR A 124 -4.30 -4.72 -8.91
CA TYR A 124 -5.52 -5.54 -9.03
C TYR A 124 -5.31 -6.89 -9.72
N LEU A 125 -4.40 -7.00 -10.70
CA LEU A 125 -4.16 -8.28 -11.38
C LEU A 125 -3.47 -9.31 -10.48
N ASN A 126 -2.63 -8.89 -9.55
CA ASN A 126 -1.95 -9.81 -8.62
C ASN A 126 -2.89 -10.36 -7.53
N ASN A 127 -4.18 -10.00 -7.52
CA ASN A 127 -5.18 -10.50 -6.57
C ASN A 127 -6.24 -11.39 -7.23
N SER A 128 -6.08 -11.76 -8.51
CA SER A 128 -7.08 -12.54 -9.27
C SER A 128 -6.70 -13.99 -9.55
N ASP A 129 -5.66 -14.54 -8.90
CA ASP A 129 -5.14 -15.88 -9.19
C ASP A 129 -5.53 -16.98 -8.15
N GLU A 130 -6.67 -16.86 -7.47
CA GLU A 130 -7.21 -17.93 -6.62
C GLU A 130 -8.74 -18.00 -6.75
N ASP A 131 -9.26 -18.50 -7.88
CA ASP A 131 -10.63 -19.05 -8.04
C ASP A 131 -10.74 -19.74 -9.43
N ASP A 132 -9.82 -20.66 -9.75
CA ASP A 132 -10.06 -21.70 -10.77
C ASP A 132 -10.24 -23.02 -9.99
N GLU A 133 -11.41 -23.20 -9.37
CA GLU A 133 -11.88 -24.54 -9.00
C GLU A 133 -12.58 -25.13 -10.22
N ASP A 134 -11.97 -26.19 -10.74
CA ASP A 134 -12.49 -27.08 -11.78
C ASP A 134 -13.85 -27.68 -11.36
N ASP A 135 -14.95 -27.18 -11.91
CA ASP A 135 -16.20 -27.94 -11.99
C ASP A 135 -16.26 -28.63 -13.36
N GLU A 136 -15.60 -29.79 -13.45
CA GLU A 136 -15.91 -30.81 -14.45
C GLU A 136 -17.32 -31.37 -14.15
N ASP A 137 -18.37 -30.73 -14.67
CA ASP A 137 -19.70 -31.36 -14.72
C ASP A 137 -19.84 -32.17 -16.01
N ASP A 138 -19.40 -33.43 -15.90
CA ASP A 138 -19.76 -34.53 -16.80
C ASP A 138 -21.29 -34.68 -16.85
N THR A 139 -21.91 -34.07 -17.87
CA THR A 139 -23.22 -34.53 -18.35
C THR A 139 -23.13 -34.95 -19.81
N ASP A 140 -22.89 -36.25 -19.97
CA ASP A 140 -23.29 -37.04 -21.13
C ASP A 140 -24.79 -36.84 -21.40
N ASP A 141 -25.16 -36.18 -22.48
CA ASP A 141 -26.46 -36.45 -23.09
C ASP A 141 -26.41 -36.31 -24.62
N ALA A 142 -27.09 -37.26 -25.24
CA ALA A 142 -26.83 -37.75 -26.56
C ALA A 142 -27.38 -36.83 -27.66
N THR A 143 -26.56 -36.63 -28.69
CA THR A 143 -27.02 -36.25 -30.02
C THR A 143 -27.96 -37.32 -30.58
N PRO A 144 -29.03 -36.91 -31.28
CA PRO A 144 -29.36 -37.60 -32.51
C PRO A 144 -29.24 -36.68 -33.74
N ASP A 145 -28.60 -37.25 -34.74
CA ASP A 145 -28.48 -36.78 -36.12
C ASP A 145 -29.80 -36.31 -36.74
N ILE A 146 -29.76 -35.17 -37.46
CA ILE A 146 -30.64 -34.95 -38.61
C ILE A 146 -29.80 -34.48 -39.79
N GLN A 147 -29.83 -35.31 -40.84
CA GLN A 147 -29.13 -35.16 -42.10
C GLN A 147 -29.85 -34.24 -43.11
N THR A 148 -29.04 -33.77 -44.08
CA THR A 148 -29.39 -33.35 -45.45
C THR A 148 -30.07 -31.97 -45.58
N SER A 149 -29.85 -31.12 -46.59
CA SER A 149 -29.27 -31.26 -47.92
C SER A 149 -28.71 -29.90 -48.40
N SER A 150 -27.75 -30.01 -49.31
CA SER A 150 -27.16 -29.03 -50.23
C SER A 150 -28.11 -27.97 -50.82
N GLU A 151 -27.62 -26.74 -51.01
CA GLU A 151 -27.57 -26.12 -52.35
C GLU A 151 -26.61 -24.91 -52.40
N SER A 152 -26.16 -24.62 -53.61
CA SER A 152 -24.91 -23.96 -54.00
C SER A 152 -25.08 -22.45 -54.30
N PRO A 153 -24.00 -21.72 -54.66
CA PRO A 153 -23.88 -20.27 -54.48
C PRO A 153 -24.44 -19.44 -55.64
N GLY A 154 -24.99 -18.27 -55.31
CA GLY A 154 -25.57 -17.32 -56.27
C GLY A 154 -25.10 -15.88 -56.06
N ASN A 155 -24.03 -15.53 -56.77
CA ASN A 155 -23.80 -14.32 -57.56
C ASN A 155 -24.01 -12.88 -57.01
N SER A 156 -22.94 -12.09 -57.26
CA SER A 156 -22.94 -10.76 -57.91
C SER A 156 -23.27 -9.50 -57.09
N SER A 157 -22.25 -8.66 -56.83
CA SER A 157 -21.99 -7.42 -57.58
C SER A 157 -21.20 -6.39 -56.74
N GLN A 158 -19.95 -6.10 -57.16
CA GLN A 158 -19.26 -4.81 -57.03
C GLN A 158 -20.00 -3.71 -57.88
N PRO A 159 -19.56 -2.43 -58.01
CA PRO A 159 -18.74 -1.53 -57.18
C PRO A 159 -19.19 -0.02 -57.14
N THR A 160 -18.66 0.77 -56.18
CA THR A 160 -18.25 2.22 -56.27
C THR A 160 -19.31 3.35 -56.52
N PRO A 161 -18.96 4.67 -56.55
CA PRO A 161 -18.28 5.55 -55.56
C PRO A 161 -18.91 6.97 -55.43
N LYS A 162 -18.23 7.86 -54.67
CA LYS A 162 -18.22 9.36 -54.71
C LYS A 162 -19.35 10.13 -53.98
N GLN A 163 -18.97 11.05 -53.10
CA GLN A 163 -18.53 12.42 -53.44
C GLN A 163 -17.46 12.91 -52.46
#